data_AF-A0A815K318-F1
#
_entry.id   AF-A0A815K318-F1
#
_cell.length_a   1.000
_cell.length_b   1.000
_cell.length_c   1.000
_cell.angle_alpha   90.00
_cell.angle_beta   90.00
_cell.angle_gamma   90.00
#
_symmetry.space_group_name_H-M   'P 1'
#
loop_
_entity.id
_entity.type
_entity.pdbx_description
1 polymer ?
#
loop_
_entity_poly.entity_id
_entity_poly.type
_entity_poly.pdbx_seq_one_letter_code
_entity_poly.pdbx_strand_id
1 'polypeptide(L)'
;MKRYPNAKVILTVRDPDKWYKSVKDTIYDARHQFPGCYVKRFNLLKYGRKFWETYRVDEMARAIIWTKAFHNQFKDKQYAIELFQQHNARVQRVVPRERLLVYDVKQGWAPLCKFLNVPIPSEEFPFVNDANIHRRDIEKENRLGWIILIALISILLAFVLVLLMSHMRKTV
;
A
#
# COMPACT_ATOMS: atom_id res chain seq x y z
N MET A 1 13.41 19.82 -11.72
CA MET A 1 13.70 20.47 -13.01
C MET A 1 15.18 20.46 -13.41
N LYS A 2 16.16 20.38 -12.49
CA LYS A 2 17.60 20.41 -12.84
C LYS A 2 18.09 19.26 -13.74
N ARG A 3 17.62 18.03 -13.53
CA ARG A 3 18.11 16.84 -14.28
C ARG A 3 17.46 16.66 -15.65
N TYR A 4 16.16 16.98 -15.75
CA TYR A 4 15.36 16.90 -16.97
C TYR A 4 14.67 18.26 -17.17
N PRO A 5 15.36 19.22 -17.81
CA PRO A 5 14.88 20.60 -17.87
C PRO A 5 13.66 20.76 -18.76
N ASN A 6 13.39 19.85 -19.71
CA ASN A 6 12.25 19.94 -20.63
C ASN A 6 11.08 19.03 -20.25
N ALA A 7 11.16 18.34 -19.11
CA ALA A 7 10.10 17.45 -18.67
C ALA A 7 8.84 18.24 -18.27
N LYS A 8 7.69 17.73 -18.70
CA LYS A 8 6.37 18.12 -18.20
C LYS A 8 6.07 17.36 -16.90
N VAL A 9 5.29 17.97 -16.02
CA VAL A 9 4.87 17.41 -14.73
C VAL A 9 3.36 17.25 -14.73
N ILE A 10 2.89 16.08 -14.31
CA ILE A 10 1.47 15.80 -14.10
C ILE A 10 1.27 15.62 -12.60
N LEU A 11 0.41 16.43 -12.01
CA LEU A 11 -0.04 16.31 -10.64
C LEU A 11 -1.46 15.76 -10.64
N THR A 12 -1.61 14.48 -10.31
CA THR A 12 -2.93 13.88 -10.14
C THR A 12 -3.56 14.34 -8.83
N VAL A 13 -4.76 14.89 -8.89
CA VAL A 13 -5.52 15.32 -7.70
C VAL A 13 -6.76 14.46 -7.51
N ARG A 14 -7.21 14.38 -6.26
CA ARG A 14 -8.41 13.66 -5.84
C ARG A 14 -8.97 14.36 -4.61
N ASP A 15 -10.27 14.16 -4.39
CA ASP A 15 -10.91 14.45 -3.11
C ASP A 15 -10.08 13.87 -1.93
N PRO A 16 -9.65 14.71 -0.95
CA PRO A 16 -8.72 14.30 0.10
C PRO A 16 -9.26 13.17 0.99
N ASP A 17 -10.56 13.20 1.31
CA ASP A 17 -11.20 12.15 2.12
C ASP A 17 -11.21 10.80 1.39
N LYS A 18 -11.60 10.79 0.12
CA LYS A 18 -11.56 9.58 -0.72
C LYS A 18 -10.14 9.08 -0.93
N TRP A 19 -9.17 9.98 -1.05
CA TRP A 19 -7.75 9.61 -1.12
C TRP A 19 -7.31 8.94 0.19
N TYR A 20 -7.57 9.56 1.34
CA TYR A 20 -7.18 9.01 2.64
C TYR A 20 -7.77 7.63 2.85
N LYS A 21 -9.09 7.49 2.65
CA LYS A 21 -9.78 6.21 2.78
C LYS A 21 -9.16 5.14 1.88
N SER A 22 -8.87 5.50 0.62
CA SER A 22 -8.25 4.58 -0.35
C SER A 22 -6.88 4.12 0.11
N VAL A 23 -5.98 5.03 0.50
CA VAL A 23 -4.62 4.70 0.94
C VAL A 23 -4.64 3.88 2.22
N LYS A 24 -5.54 4.23 3.16
CA LYS A 24 -5.73 3.49 4.40
C LYS A 24 -6.15 2.05 4.12
N ASP A 25 -7.22 1.86 3.35
CA ASP A 25 -7.82 0.56 3.09
C ASP A 25 -6.90 -0.38 2.28
N THR A 26 -6.06 0.14 1.38
CA THR A 26 -5.31 -0.71 0.42
C THR A 26 -3.82 -0.81 0.69
N ILE A 27 -3.18 0.23 1.23
CA ILE A 27 -1.72 0.26 1.42
C ILE A 27 -1.36 0.22 2.90
N TYR A 28 -1.97 1.08 3.70
CA TYR A 28 -1.61 1.21 5.12
C TYR A 28 -2.07 -0.01 5.91
N ASP A 29 -3.36 -0.35 5.89
CA ASP A 29 -3.90 -1.47 6.68
C ASP A 29 -3.30 -2.81 6.23
N ALA A 30 -3.09 -3.01 4.92
CA ALA A 30 -2.44 -4.20 4.37
C ALA A 30 -1.07 -4.49 5.00
N ARG A 31 -0.34 -3.46 5.44
CA ARG A 31 0.97 -3.59 6.10
C ARG A 31 0.87 -3.82 7.60
N HIS A 32 -0.23 -3.40 8.23
CA HIS A 32 -0.37 -3.37 9.69
C HIS A 32 -1.37 -4.40 10.23
N GLN A 33 -2.06 -5.15 9.37
CA GLN A 33 -3.01 -6.18 9.80
C GLN A 33 -2.32 -7.46 10.27
N PHE A 34 -2.50 -7.78 11.54
CA PHE A 34 -2.13 -9.06 12.12
C PHE A 34 -3.31 -10.04 12.05
N PRO A 35 -3.08 -11.34 11.78
CA PRO A 35 -1.81 -11.99 11.43
C PRO A 35 -1.51 -12.01 9.91
N GLY A 36 -2.39 -11.49 9.05
CA GLY A 36 -2.28 -11.62 7.58
C GLY A 36 -1.02 -11.00 6.97
N CYS A 37 -0.46 -9.94 7.57
CA CYS A 37 0.79 -9.35 7.11
C CYS A 37 1.97 -10.34 7.18
N TYR A 38 1.93 -11.30 8.11
CA TYR A 38 2.93 -12.38 8.21
C TYR A 38 2.74 -13.41 7.10
N VAL A 39 1.51 -13.75 6.73
CA VAL A 39 1.27 -14.65 5.59
C VAL A 39 1.86 -14.07 4.33
N LYS A 40 1.59 -12.80 4.04
CA LYS A 40 2.16 -12.10 2.88
C LYS A 40 3.68 -12.04 2.94
N ARG A 41 4.24 -11.74 4.12
CA ARG A 41 5.68 -11.63 4.36
C ARG A 41 6.41 -12.96 4.51
N PHE A 42 5.70 -14.07 4.58
CA PHE A 42 6.30 -15.42 4.66
C PHE A 42 5.76 -16.35 3.57
N ASN A 43 5.09 -15.81 2.54
CA ASN A 43 4.63 -16.59 1.38
C ASN A 43 5.82 -17.00 0.48
N LEU A 44 6.64 -17.90 1.00
CA LEU A 44 7.83 -18.47 0.36
C LEU A 44 7.50 -19.14 -0.98
N LEU A 45 6.31 -19.76 -1.06
CA LEU A 45 5.80 -20.44 -2.25
C LEU A 45 5.54 -19.48 -3.43
N LYS A 46 5.15 -18.23 -3.16
CA LYS A 46 4.85 -17.24 -4.20
C LYS A 46 6.06 -16.39 -4.59
N TYR A 47 7.03 -16.22 -3.68
CA TYR A 47 8.10 -15.23 -3.86
C TYR A 47 9.53 -15.78 -3.96
N GLY A 48 9.86 -17.01 -3.53
CA GLY A 48 11.20 -17.59 -3.70
C GLY A 48 12.36 -16.58 -3.50
N ARG A 49 13.30 -16.49 -4.45
CA ARG A 49 14.40 -15.48 -4.46
C ARG A 49 13.93 -14.02 -4.57
N LYS A 50 12.73 -13.74 -5.08
CA LYS A 50 12.12 -12.38 -5.18
C LYS A 50 11.56 -11.85 -3.87
N PHE A 51 11.58 -12.67 -2.81
CA PHE A 51 11.20 -12.25 -1.47
C PHE A 51 11.99 -11.02 -1.01
N TRP A 52 13.32 -11.04 -1.21
CA TRP A 52 14.21 -9.96 -0.79
C TRP A 52 14.02 -8.66 -1.58
N GLU A 53 13.67 -8.75 -2.87
CA GLU A 53 13.38 -7.57 -3.70
C GLU A 53 12.08 -6.90 -3.25
N THR A 54 11.04 -7.69 -2.99
CA THR A 54 9.75 -7.20 -2.50
C THR A 54 9.91 -6.58 -1.11
N TYR A 55 10.68 -7.22 -0.23
CA TYR A 55 10.98 -6.72 1.11
C TYR A 55 11.74 -5.38 1.07
N ARG A 56 12.73 -5.23 0.17
CA ARG A 56 13.49 -3.98 0.00
C ARG A 56 12.60 -2.82 -0.46
N VAL A 57 11.67 -3.07 -1.39
CA VAL A 57 10.71 -2.05 -1.84
C VAL A 57 9.76 -1.66 -0.69
N ASP A 58 9.32 -2.62 0.11
CA ASP A 58 8.46 -2.36 1.28
C ASP A 58 9.17 -1.50 2.33
N GLU A 59 10.43 -1.84 2.65
CA GLU A 59 11.29 -1.11 3.59
C GLU A 59 11.63 0.30 3.09
N MET A 60 11.92 0.46 1.80
CA MET A 60 12.12 1.77 1.18
C MET A 60 10.86 2.63 1.32
N ALA A 61 9.69 2.07 1.00
CA ALA A 61 8.43 2.77 1.15
C ALA A 61 8.16 3.12 2.63
N ARG A 62 8.53 2.24 3.57
CA ARG A 62 8.46 2.54 5.02
C ARG A 62 9.33 3.72 5.40
N ALA A 63 10.60 3.71 5.01
CA ALA A 63 11.54 4.77 5.35
C ALA A 63 11.15 6.12 4.74
N ILE A 64 10.75 6.14 3.47
CA ILE A 64 10.52 7.38 2.72
C ILE A 64 9.11 7.92 2.93
N ILE A 65 8.09 7.06 2.83
CA ILE A 65 6.69 7.49 2.89
C ILE A 65 6.25 7.57 4.35
N TRP A 66 6.27 6.43 5.07
CA TRP A 66 5.66 6.36 6.40
C TRP A 66 6.47 7.11 7.45
N THR A 67 7.78 6.86 7.53
CA THR A 67 8.65 7.49 8.53
C THR A 67 8.97 8.93 8.15
N LYS A 68 9.49 9.18 6.94
CA LYS A 68 10.01 10.51 6.60
C LYS A 68 8.93 11.51 6.18
N ALA A 69 7.96 11.12 5.35
CA ALA A 69 6.94 12.06 4.90
C ALA A 69 5.80 12.20 5.91
N PHE A 70 5.33 11.09 6.48
CA PHE A 70 4.19 11.08 7.42
C PHE A 70 4.59 11.01 8.90
N HIS A 71 5.87 10.94 9.25
CA HIS A 71 6.34 10.86 10.65
C HIS A 71 5.67 9.75 11.47
N ASN A 72 5.30 8.64 10.82
CA ASN A 72 4.51 7.55 11.37
C ASN A 72 3.10 7.94 11.89
N GLN A 73 2.61 9.13 11.57
CA GLN A 73 1.32 9.67 11.99
C GLN A 73 0.22 9.53 10.92
N PHE A 74 0.40 8.67 9.91
CA PHE A 74 -0.60 8.49 8.84
C PHE A 74 -1.99 8.06 9.36
N LYS A 75 -2.08 7.42 10.54
CA LYS A 75 -3.38 7.07 11.15
C LYS A 75 -4.21 8.30 11.53
N ASP A 76 -3.56 9.42 11.84
CA ASP A 76 -4.27 10.68 12.01
C ASP A 76 -4.73 11.18 10.63
N LYS A 77 -6.03 11.06 10.40
CA LYS A 77 -6.67 11.43 9.14
C LYS A 77 -6.44 12.90 8.81
N GLN A 78 -6.59 13.78 9.79
CA GLN A 78 -6.50 15.21 9.58
C GLN A 78 -5.07 15.59 9.20
N TYR A 79 -4.10 15.07 9.96
CA TYR A 79 -2.68 15.24 9.67
C TYR A 79 -2.30 14.72 8.27
N ALA A 80 -2.78 13.53 7.90
CA ALA A 80 -2.48 12.94 6.59
C ALA A 80 -3.08 13.77 5.42
N ILE A 81 -4.30 14.27 5.58
CA ILE A 81 -4.97 15.12 4.59
C ILE A 81 -4.25 16.46 4.46
N GLU A 82 -3.84 17.07 5.58
CA GLU A 82 -3.08 18.32 5.57
C GLU A 82 -1.76 18.18 4.81
N LEU A 83 -0.99 17.12 5.08
CA LEU A 83 0.25 16.85 4.34
C LEU A 83 0.01 16.60 2.85
N PHE A 84 -1.06 15.89 2.50
CA PHE A 84 -1.45 15.69 1.09
C PHE A 84 -1.77 17.02 0.39
N GLN A 85 -2.55 17.89 1.02
CA GLN A 85 -2.89 19.20 0.49
C GLN A 85 -1.65 20.11 0.39
N GLN A 86 -0.81 20.12 1.42
CA GLN A 86 0.46 20.86 1.42
C GLN A 86 1.38 20.39 0.29
N HIS A 87 1.46 19.09 0.04
CA HIS A 87 2.23 18.55 -1.08
C HIS A 87 1.69 19.08 -2.42
N ASN A 88 0.37 18.99 -2.65
CA ASN A 88 -0.27 19.46 -3.88
C ASN A 88 -0.04 20.96 -4.09
N ALA A 89 -0.26 21.77 -3.04
CA ALA A 89 -0.03 23.21 -3.07
C ALA A 89 1.44 23.56 -3.33
N ARG A 90 2.38 22.81 -2.74
CA ARG A 90 3.81 22.97 -3.00
C ARG A 90 4.14 22.67 -4.45
N VAL A 91 3.65 21.57 -5.01
CA VAL A 91 3.90 21.22 -6.43
C VAL A 91 3.38 22.33 -7.35
N GLN A 92 2.15 22.80 -7.13
CA GLN A 92 1.56 23.89 -7.92
C GLN A 92 2.32 25.22 -7.80
N ARG A 93 2.98 25.46 -6.66
CA ARG A 93 3.80 26.66 -6.43
C ARG A 93 5.18 26.59 -7.09
N VAL A 94 5.82 25.43 -7.07
CA VAL A 94 7.23 25.29 -7.47
C VAL A 94 7.42 24.89 -8.93
N VAL A 95 6.40 24.30 -9.57
CA VAL A 95 6.46 23.92 -10.97
C VAL A 95 5.87 25.04 -11.82
N PRO A 96 6.57 25.51 -12.87
CA PRO A 96 6.03 26.50 -13.80
C PRO A 96 4.70 26.03 -14.41
N ARG A 97 3.72 26.93 -14.50
CA ARG A 97 2.34 26.59 -14.90
C ARG A 97 2.27 25.97 -16.28
N GLU A 98 3.09 26.44 -17.21
CA GLU A 98 3.19 25.94 -18.58
C GLU A 98 3.75 24.51 -18.68
N ARG A 99 4.36 24.01 -17.58
CA ARG A 99 4.89 22.65 -17.47
C ARG A 99 4.12 21.79 -16.48
N LEU A 100 3.02 22.29 -15.92
CA LEU A 100 2.22 21.57 -14.94
C LEU A 100 0.80 21.33 -15.45
N LEU A 101 0.40 20.07 -15.46
CA LEU A 101 -1.00 19.69 -15.54
C LEU A 101 -1.49 19.25 -14.15
N VAL A 102 -2.47 19.96 -13.61
CA VAL A 102 -3.26 19.50 -12.46
C VAL A 102 -4.45 18.71 -13.01
N TYR A 103 -4.53 17.43 -12.67
CA TYR A 103 -5.35 16.46 -13.40
C TYR A 103 -6.18 15.59 -12.45
N ASP A 104 -7.50 15.58 -12.59
CA ASP A 104 -8.32 14.51 -12.02
C ASP A 104 -8.44 13.42 -13.09
N VAL A 105 -8.02 12.19 -12.76
CA VAL A 105 -8.02 11.05 -13.69
C VAL A 105 -9.39 10.73 -14.28
N LYS A 106 -10.48 11.18 -13.63
CA LYS A 106 -11.86 11.08 -14.15
C LYS A 106 -12.11 11.91 -15.40
N GLN A 107 -11.25 12.88 -15.69
CA GLN A 107 -11.35 13.70 -16.90
C GLN A 107 -10.90 12.94 -18.17
N GLY A 108 -10.28 11.76 -18.02
CA GLY A 108 -9.92 10.89 -19.13
C GLY A 108 -8.83 11.44 -20.06
N TRP A 109 -8.73 10.90 -21.27
CA TRP A 109 -7.63 11.19 -22.19
C TRP A 109 -7.48 12.66 -22.57
N ALA A 110 -8.58 13.38 -22.74
CA ALA A 110 -8.59 14.69 -23.40
C ALA A 110 -7.61 15.73 -22.80
N PRO A 111 -7.67 16.08 -21.49
CA PRO A 111 -6.73 17.05 -20.93
C PRO A 111 -5.27 16.55 -20.92
N LEU A 112 -5.06 15.24 -20.74
CA LEU A 112 -3.74 14.64 -20.70
C LEU A 112 -3.06 14.69 -22.07
N CYS A 113 -3.76 14.21 -23.12
CA CYS A 113 -3.26 14.21 -24.49
C CYS A 113 -3.03 15.64 -25.01
N LYS A 114 -3.94 16.57 -24.72
CA LYS A 114 -3.76 17.99 -25.02
C LYS A 114 -2.49 18.56 -24.38
N PHE A 115 -2.31 18.31 -23.09
CA PHE A 115 -1.13 18.80 -22.37
C PHE A 115 0.17 18.18 -22.90
N LEU A 116 0.15 16.90 -23.28
CA LEU A 116 1.31 16.20 -23.82
C LEU A 116 1.58 16.51 -25.31
N ASN A 117 0.60 17.09 -26.02
CA ASN A 117 0.63 17.34 -27.47
C ASN A 117 0.70 16.04 -28.28
N VAL A 118 -0.18 15.09 -27.95
CA VAL A 118 -0.33 13.79 -28.62
C VAL A 118 -1.81 13.55 -28.97
N PRO A 119 -2.12 12.71 -29.97
CA PRO A 119 -3.50 12.36 -30.27
C PRO A 119 -4.18 11.60 -29.13
N ILE A 120 -5.52 11.69 -29.06
CA ILE A 120 -6.32 10.89 -28.13
C ILE A 120 -6.39 9.45 -28.68
N PRO A 121 -6.05 8.42 -27.88
CA PRO A 121 -6.19 7.02 -28.28
C PRO A 121 -7.66 6.64 -28.52
N SER A 122 -7.90 5.62 -29.35
CA SER A 122 -9.25 5.05 -29.55
C SER A 122 -9.71 4.17 -28.38
N GLU A 123 -8.78 3.73 -27.53
CA GLU A 123 -9.06 2.90 -26.36
C GLU A 123 -9.70 3.70 -25.21
N GLU A 124 -10.51 3.02 -24.39
CA GLU A 124 -11.07 3.61 -23.18
C GLU A 124 -9.98 3.98 -22.17
N PHE A 125 -10.24 5.03 -21.38
CA PHE A 125 -9.28 5.44 -20.35
C PHE A 125 -9.17 4.34 -19.26
N PRO A 126 -7.95 3.91 -18.89
CA PRO A 126 -7.77 2.72 -18.06
C PRO A 126 -8.34 2.88 -16.64
N PHE A 127 -9.06 1.86 -16.18
CA PHE A 127 -9.56 1.74 -14.80
C PHE A 127 -9.14 0.39 -14.20
N VAL A 128 -7.90 0.29 -13.72
CA VAL A 128 -7.28 -0.98 -13.29
C VAL A 128 -7.13 -1.14 -11.78
N ASN A 129 -7.00 -0.03 -11.04
CA ASN A 129 -6.71 -0.05 -9.60
C ASN A 129 -8.00 0.18 -8.77
N ASP A 130 -8.91 -0.80 -8.80
CA ASP A 130 -10.11 -0.80 -7.95
C ASP A 130 -9.75 -1.22 -6.51
N ALA A 131 -10.09 -0.37 -5.55
CA ALA A 131 -9.89 -0.61 -4.12
C ALA A 131 -10.61 -1.88 -3.61
N ASN A 132 -11.70 -2.30 -4.26
CA ASN A 132 -12.43 -3.51 -3.89
C ASN A 132 -11.63 -4.79 -4.17
N ILE A 133 -10.82 -4.81 -5.22
CA ILE A 133 -9.94 -5.94 -5.53
C ILE A 133 -8.90 -6.08 -4.42
N HIS A 134 -8.24 -4.96 -4.07
CA HIS A 134 -7.27 -4.93 -2.98
C HIS A 134 -7.86 -5.37 -1.63
N ARG A 135 -9.08 -4.91 -1.29
CA ARG A 135 -9.72 -5.30 -0.03
C ARG A 135 -9.95 -6.81 0.06
N ARG A 136 -10.44 -7.43 -1.02
CA ARG A 136 -10.67 -8.88 -1.06
C ARG A 136 -9.39 -9.68 -0.87
N ASP A 137 -8.28 -9.22 -1.44
CA ASP A 137 -6.98 -9.89 -1.28
C ASP A 137 -6.48 -9.78 0.16
N ILE A 138 -6.60 -8.60 0.77
CA ILE A 138 -6.26 -8.37 2.18
C ILE A 138 -7.10 -9.26 3.11
N GLU A 139 -8.41 -9.38 2.88
CA GLU A 139 -9.30 -10.23 3.67
C GLU A 139 -8.93 -11.71 3.57
N LYS A 140 -8.56 -12.19 2.39
CA LYS A 140 -8.06 -13.56 2.18
C LYS A 140 -6.76 -13.81 2.92
N GLU A 141 -5.79 -12.88 2.82
CA GLU A 141 -4.50 -12.96 3.51
C GLU A 141 -4.69 -13.04 5.03
N ASN A 142 -5.58 -12.21 5.60
CA ASN A 142 -5.91 -12.26 7.03
C ASN A 142 -6.58 -13.56 7.45
N ARG A 143 -7.56 -14.03 6.68
CA ARG A 143 -8.27 -15.28 7.00
C ARG A 143 -7.29 -16.45 7.04
N LEU A 144 -6.41 -16.54 6.06
CA LEU A 144 -5.37 -17.56 6.01
C LEU A 144 -4.40 -17.43 7.20
N GLY A 145 -4.04 -16.21 7.58
CA GLY A 145 -3.17 -15.98 8.74
C GLY A 145 -3.77 -16.48 10.05
N TRP A 146 -5.07 -16.24 10.25
CA TRP A 146 -5.76 -16.75 11.43
C TRP A 146 -5.85 -18.27 11.46
N ILE A 147 -6.12 -18.90 10.31
CA ILE A 147 -6.13 -20.37 10.19
C ILE A 147 -4.77 -20.95 10.59
N ILE A 148 -3.67 -20.38 10.05
CA ILE A 148 -2.31 -20.82 10.38
C ILE A 148 -2.00 -20.61 11.86
N LEU A 149 -2.33 -19.44 12.41
CA LEU A 149 -2.06 -19.11 13.81
C LEU A 149 -2.79 -20.07 14.76
N ILE A 150 -4.08 -20.35 14.49
CA ILE A 150 -4.87 -21.29 15.29
C ILE A 150 -4.27 -22.69 15.20
N ALA A 151 -3.89 -23.15 14.01
CA ALA A 151 -3.27 -24.46 13.84
C ALA A 151 -1.95 -24.59 14.63
N LEU A 152 -1.09 -23.56 14.60
CA LEU A 152 0.16 -23.53 15.37
C LEU A 152 -0.10 -23.58 16.88
N ILE A 153 -1.08 -22.82 17.37
CA ILE A 153 -1.48 -22.84 18.79
C ILE A 153 -2.00 -24.23 19.17
N SER A 154 -2.85 -24.85 18.34
CA SER A 154 -3.38 -26.19 18.59
C SER A 154 -2.27 -27.25 18.64
N ILE A 155 -1.28 -27.20 17.75
CA ILE A 155 -0.12 -28.10 17.76
C ILE A 155 0.71 -27.91 19.04
N LEU A 156 0.97 -26.66 19.43
CA LEU A 156 1.72 -26.35 20.65
C LEU A 156 1.00 -26.87 21.90
N LEU A 157 -0.32 -26.66 21.99
CA LEU A 157 -1.13 -27.17 23.10
C LEU A 157 -1.10 -28.70 23.16
N ALA A 158 -1.24 -29.39 22.03
CA ALA A 158 -1.14 -30.84 21.96
C ALA A 158 0.24 -31.34 22.42
N PHE A 159 1.31 -30.67 22.02
CA PHE A 159 2.67 -31.00 22.44
C PHE A 159 2.87 -30.82 23.96
N VAL A 160 2.41 -29.70 24.51
CA VAL A 160 2.47 -29.45 25.97
C VAL A 160 1.67 -30.50 26.73
N LEU A 161 0.48 -30.89 26.26
CA LEU A 161 -0.31 -31.95 26.86
C LEU A 161 0.44 -33.30 26.87
N VAL A 162 1.08 -33.66 25.75
CA VAL A 162 1.91 -34.88 25.67
C VAL A 162 3.07 -34.83 26.67
N LEU A 163 3.74 -33.69 26.82
CA LEU A 163 4.82 -33.53 27.81
C LEU A 163 4.31 -33.65 29.24
N LEU A 164 3.18 -33.03 29.57
CA LEU A 164 2.56 -33.12 30.90
C LEU A 164 2.15 -34.57 31.21
N MET A 165 1.50 -35.26 30.27
CA MET A 165 1.13 -36.67 30.42
C MET A 165 2.36 -37.58 30.58
N SER A 166 3.44 -37.31 29.84
CA SER A 166 4.71 -38.03 29.96
C SER A 166 5.37 -37.80 31.32
N HIS A 167 5.32 -36.58 31.85
CA HIS A 167 5.86 -36.26 33.18
C HIS A 167 5.05 -36.94 34.28
N MET A 168 3.71 -36.86 34.25
CA MET A 168 2.84 -37.52 35.24
C MET A 168 3.04 -39.04 35.27
N ARG A 169 3.30 -39.68 34.12
CA ARG A 169 3.60 -41.12 34.04
C ARG A 169 4.96 -41.51 34.65
N LYS A 170 5.89 -40.57 34.82
CA LYS A 170 7.21 -40.82 35.42
C LYS A 170 7.24 -40.58 36.94
N THR A 171 6.23 -39.89 37.47
CA THR A 171 6.12 -39.52 38.89
C THR A 171 5.15 -40.41 39.68
N VAL A 172 4.49 -41.37 39.02
CA VAL A 172 3.65 -42.43 39.61
C VAL A 172 4.40 -43.74 39.47
#